data_AF-A0A914QP06-F1
#
_entry.id   AF-A0A914QP06-F1
#
_cell.length_a   1.000
_cell.length_b   1.000
_cell.length_c   1.000
_cell.angle_alpha   90.00
_cell.angle_beta   90.00
_cell.angle_gamma   90.00
#
_symmetry.space_group_name_H-M   'P 1'
#
loop_
_entity.id
_entity.type
_entity.pdbx_description
1 polymer ?
#
loop_
_entity_poly.entity_id
_entity_poly.type
_entity_poly.pdbx_seq_one_letter_code
_entity_poly.pdbx_strand_id
1 'polypeptide(L)'
;MLEGEPMKEKKKMQLAQIRVDSDDYMEEVFDLVLKNKELIKEMDEKELAKHIIEQTQDKFGKYVDSIFDAHRSFRHGFEDDSPTWDFLNAIVFTTTTLTSIGFGFVCPITFWGRVFLIVYCVIGIPLCLVTVANIAKFISESFFKLWTSWTKFKNRKHNKEPSANGSDEEVQGLFNDSEDEQDILDRVTLVRFPPIVVFSFAIIYGLIAAGLIARWEEWTFLESLYFTFVAILTVGFGDFRPEPHNMITILIVTLGGVTLTTMCMDVVGRMYLTEIHYLGRKLQTNNPFYLIREAKARRRRAAMASLLAQLARGMIFAHRNYSELARKRSSKRKKKKRESHILPDGKFMFARLPPDPPRECQVVSTSAYSVRLGWAAAFSTDSEVTYNIRYRLKYVKSKDDSKIRELKGISGNTVEIMACDSCSLYEFKITAVSRYGESKPVYLVQYTEPQLSPQHILATKLNANTVSFC
;
A
#
# COMPACT_ATOMS: atom_id res chain seq x y z
N MET A 1 40.54 9.04 11.76
CA MET A 1 40.40 7.92 12.71
C MET A 1 39.64 8.46 13.90
N LEU A 2 38.33 8.20 13.98
CA LEU A 2 37.46 8.65 15.07
C LEU A 2 37.62 7.67 16.24
N GLU A 3 38.74 7.73 16.97
CA GLU A 3 38.86 7.04 18.26
C GLU A 3 38.09 7.88 19.30
N GLY A 4 36.98 7.37 19.82
CA GLY A 4 36.24 7.97 20.94
C GLY A 4 37.11 8.09 22.20
N GLU A 5 36.80 9.03 23.09
CA GLU A 5 37.50 9.19 24.38
C GLU A 5 37.67 7.89 25.18
N PRO A 6 36.67 7.00 25.33
CA PRO A 6 36.85 5.75 26.07
C PRO A 6 37.88 4.81 25.42
N MET A 7 37.99 4.82 24.10
CA MET A 7 38.97 3.99 23.37
C MET A 7 40.41 4.48 23.58
N LYS A 8 40.61 5.80 23.75
CA LYS A 8 41.94 6.36 24.05
C LYS A 8 42.39 6.00 25.46
N GLU A 9 41.49 6.01 26.43
CA GLU A 9 41.79 5.61 27.80
C GLU A 9 42.09 4.10 27.89
N LYS A 10 41.26 3.25 27.26
CA LYS A 10 41.53 1.80 27.17
C LYS A 10 42.89 1.50 26.53
N LYS A 11 43.21 2.15 25.41
CA LYS A 11 44.51 2.02 24.74
C LYS A 11 45.67 2.42 25.66
N LYS A 12 45.50 3.48 26.45
CA LYS A 12 46.51 3.94 27.41
C LYS A 12 46.72 2.92 28.54
N MET A 13 45.64 2.35 29.08
CA MET A 13 45.72 1.32 30.13
C MET A 13 46.41 0.05 29.61
N GLN A 14 46.06 -0.42 28.42
CA GLN A 14 46.65 -1.64 27.85
C GLN A 14 48.12 -1.45 27.46
N LEU A 15 48.48 -0.28 26.94
CA LEU A 15 49.90 0.05 26.71
C LEU A 15 50.70 0.11 28.01
N ALA A 16 50.08 0.50 29.13
CA ALA A 16 50.73 0.45 30.43
C ALA A 16 50.93 -1.00 30.90
N GLN A 17 49.95 -1.87 30.72
CA GLN A 17 50.05 -3.30 31.07
C GLN A 17 51.12 -4.02 30.24
N ILE A 18 51.11 -3.84 28.91
CA ILE A 18 52.15 -4.40 28.01
C ILE A 18 53.54 -3.95 28.44
N ARG A 19 53.67 -2.70 28.90
CA ARG A 19 54.96 -2.17 29.38
C ARG A 19 55.43 -2.87 30.65
N VAL A 20 54.54 -3.10 31.62
CA VAL A 20 54.85 -3.84 32.84
C VAL A 20 55.30 -5.27 32.50
N ASP A 21 54.52 -5.98 31.68
CA ASP A 21 54.84 -7.37 31.31
C ASP A 21 56.14 -7.46 30.48
N SER A 22 56.44 -6.44 29.67
CA SER A 22 57.71 -6.31 28.95
C SER A 22 58.90 -6.10 29.89
N ASP A 23 58.74 -5.25 30.90
CA ASP A 23 59.78 -4.95 31.88
C ASP A 23 60.07 -6.21 32.73
N ASP A 24 59.03 -6.94 33.18
CA ASP A 24 59.15 -8.20 33.92
C ASP A 24 59.89 -9.30 33.12
N TYR A 25 59.61 -9.40 31.81
CA TYR A 25 60.33 -10.33 30.93
C TYR A 25 61.81 -9.95 30.80
N MET A 26 62.10 -8.66 30.61
CA MET A 26 63.48 -8.16 30.47
C MET A 26 64.27 -8.35 31.77
N GLU A 27 63.66 -8.08 32.94
CA GLU A 27 64.29 -8.31 34.23
C GLU A 27 64.68 -9.78 34.44
N GLU A 28 63.81 -10.72 34.08
CA GLU A 28 64.13 -12.15 34.17
C GLU A 28 65.28 -12.55 33.24
N VAL A 29 65.28 -12.05 32.00
CA VAL A 29 66.38 -12.29 31.05
C VAL A 29 67.70 -11.78 31.64
N PHE A 30 67.71 -10.57 32.21
CA PHE A 30 68.90 -10.01 32.85
C PHE A 30 69.32 -10.80 34.10
N ASP A 31 68.39 -11.24 34.93
CA ASP A 31 68.66 -12.04 36.12
C ASP A 31 69.28 -13.40 35.78
N LEU A 32 68.78 -14.06 34.73
CA LEU A 32 69.34 -15.32 34.24
C LEU A 32 70.75 -15.15 33.69
N VAL A 33 70.99 -14.06 32.95
CA VAL A 33 72.32 -13.71 32.42
C VAL A 33 73.30 -13.39 33.56
N LEU A 34 72.84 -12.70 34.62
CA LEU A 34 73.67 -12.36 35.77
C LEU A 34 73.97 -13.55 36.67
N LYS A 35 73.00 -14.46 36.88
CA LYS A 35 73.19 -15.68 37.70
C LYS A 35 74.11 -16.70 37.01
N ASN A 36 74.04 -16.82 35.69
CA ASN A 36 74.81 -17.80 34.93
C ASN A 36 76.08 -17.22 34.29
N LYS A 37 76.62 -16.13 34.86
CA LYS A 37 77.77 -15.38 34.31
C LYS A 37 79.04 -16.20 34.09
N GLU A 38 79.20 -17.32 34.82
CA GLU A 38 80.32 -18.26 34.64
C GLU A 38 80.07 -19.25 33.50
N LEU A 39 78.85 -19.81 33.38
CA LEU A 39 78.43 -20.68 32.27
C LEU A 39 78.47 -19.94 30.91
N ILE A 40 78.18 -18.65 30.91
CA ILE A 40 78.20 -17.77 29.73
C ILE A 40 79.61 -17.60 29.13
N LYS A 41 80.67 -17.76 29.93
CA LYS A 41 82.06 -17.65 29.42
C LYS A 41 82.54 -18.90 28.68
N GLU A 42 81.90 -20.04 28.89
CA GLU A 42 82.33 -21.33 28.34
C GLU A 42 81.46 -21.81 27.16
N MET A 43 80.23 -21.31 27.03
CA MET A 43 79.28 -21.72 25.98
C MET A 43 79.38 -20.88 24.70
N ASP A 44 79.13 -21.51 23.55
CA ASP A 44 78.99 -20.81 22.26
C ASP A 44 77.74 -19.91 22.25
N GLU A 45 77.78 -18.78 21.54
CA GLU A 45 76.73 -17.75 21.54
C GLU A 45 75.35 -18.32 21.17
N LYS A 46 75.34 -19.32 20.27
CA LYS A 46 74.12 -20.02 19.81
C LYS A 46 73.54 -20.96 20.87
N GLU A 47 74.39 -21.65 21.62
CA GLU A 47 73.93 -22.56 22.68
C GLU A 47 73.41 -21.77 23.87
N LEU A 48 74.05 -20.64 24.18
CA LEU A 48 73.59 -19.72 25.22
C LEU A 48 72.22 -19.12 24.87
N ALA A 49 72.05 -18.63 23.63
CA ALA A 49 70.77 -18.10 23.17
C ALA A 49 69.65 -19.16 23.29
N LYS A 50 69.94 -20.40 22.91
CA LYS A 50 68.97 -21.50 23.03
C LYS A 50 68.58 -21.79 24.49
N HIS A 51 69.56 -21.80 25.39
CA HIS A 51 69.30 -22.07 26.81
C HIS A 51 68.48 -20.95 27.47
N ILE A 52 68.77 -19.69 27.16
CA ILE A 52 67.99 -18.55 27.66
C ILE A 52 66.57 -18.61 27.12
N ILE A 53 66.38 -18.86 25.82
CA ILE A 53 65.05 -18.96 25.21
C ILE A 53 64.22 -20.09 25.82
N GLU A 54 64.82 -21.26 26.08
CA GLU A 54 64.10 -22.38 26.72
C GLU A 54 63.67 -22.05 28.15
N GLN A 55 64.49 -21.33 28.92
CA GLN A 55 64.14 -20.97 30.30
C GLN A 55 63.17 -19.80 30.40
N THR A 56 63.20 -18.85 29.46
CA THR A 56 62.30 -17.67 29.47
C THR A 56 61.00 -17.89 28.68
N GLN A 57 60.81 -19.08 28.11
CA GLN A 57 59.67 -19.39 27.24
C GLN A 57 58.31 -19.15 27.90
N ASP A 58 58.16 -19.43 29.21
CA ASP A 58 56.89 -19.25 29.94
C ASP A 58 56.52 -17.77 30.10
N LYS A 59 57.45 -16.93 30.53
CA LYS A 59 57.19 -15.47 30.66
C LYS A 59 57.12 -14.75 29.32
N PHE A 60 57.91 -15.20 28.33
CA PHE A 60 57.74 -14.73 26.96
C PHE A 60 56.34 -15.05 26.44
N GLY A 61 55.82 -16.26 26.72
CA GLY A 61 54.44 -16.63 26.43
C GLY A 61 53.43 -15.66 27.04
N LYS A 62 53.57 -15.35 28.34
CA LYS A 62 52.70 -14.39 29.04
C LYS A 62 52.75 -12.98 28.44
N TYR A 63 53.94 -12.49 28.10
CA TYR A 63 54.10 -11.20 27.42
C TYR A 63 53.40 -11.18 26.04
N VAL A 64 53.59 -12.25 25.26
CA VAL A 64 52.96 -12.40 23.95
C VAL A 64 51.44 -12.50 24.06
N ASP A 65 50.94 -13.25 25.04
CA ASP A 65 49.50 -13.36 25.32
C ASP A 65 48.90 -12.01 25.72
N SER A 66 49.58 -11.23 26.58
CA SER A 66 49.18 -9.86 26.94
C SER A 66 49.08 -8.93 25.72
N ILE A 67 50.02 -9.03 24.77
CA ILE A 67 49.94 -8.29 23.50
C ILE A 67 48.77 -8.77 22.64
N PHE A 68 48.56 -10.08 22.52
CA PHE A 68 47.45 -10.62 21.73
C PHE A 68 46.10 -10.26 22.33
N ASP A 69 45.99 -10.27 23.66
CA ASP A 69 44.78 -9.89 24.37
C ASP A 69 44.53 -8.39 24.26
N ALA A 70 45.56 -7.55 24.39
CA ALA A 70 45.47 -6.12 24.10
C ALA A 70 45.11 -5.81 22.62
N HIS A 71 45.57 -6.64 21.68
CA HIS A 71 45.21 -6.50 20.28
C HIS A 71 43.75 -6.93 20.04
N ARG A 72 43.30 -8.01 20.69
CA ARG A 72 41.91 -8.51 20.61
C ARG A 72 40.94 -7.56 21.27
N SER A 73 41.25 -7.04 22.44
CA SER A 73 40.46 -6.02 23.15
C SER A 73 40.37 -4.73 22.35
N PHE A 74 41.43 -4.31 21.65
CA PHE A 74 41.40 -3.11 20.83
C PHE A 74 40.54 -3.29 19.58
N ARG A 75 40.55 -4.49 18.98
CA ARG A 75 39.79 -4.79 17.76
C ARG A 75 38.34 -5.18 18.04
N HIS A 76 38.06 -5.74 19.21
CA HIS A 76 36.77 -6.35 19.52
C HIS A 76 36.17 -6.00 20.90
N GLY A 77 36.86 -5.22 21.72
CA GLY A 77 36.34 -4.67 22.98
C GLY A 77 36.32 -5.61 24.19
N PHE A 78 37.01 -6.76 24.16
CA PHE A 78 36.93 -7.78 25.22
C PHE A 78 37.91 -7.54 26.37
N GLU A 79 37.41 -7.51 27.61
CA GLU A 79 38.23 -7.63 28.84
C GLU A 79 38.19 -9.07 29.41
N ASP A 80 37.08 -9.82 29.29
CA ASP A 80 36.98 -11.18 29.88
C ASP A 80 36.21 -12.25 29.07
N ASP A 81 35.24 -11.88 28.19
CA ASP A 81 34.39 -12.85 27.47
C ASP A 81 34.63 -12.88 25.96
N SER A 82 35.72 -13.55 25.55
CA SER A 82 35.92 -13.89 24.14
C SER A 82 34.70 -14.68 23.63
N PRO A 83 34.12 -14.33 22.46
CA PRO A 83 32.86 -14.91 22.00
C PRO A 83 33.01 -16.40 21.68
N THR A 84 32.66 -17.23 22.65
CA THR A 84 32.56 -18.68 22.54
C THR A 84 31.21 -19.09 21.97
N TRP A 85 31.15 -20.32 21.42
CA TRP A 85 29.92 -20.94 20.92
C TRP A 85 29.04 -21.37 22.10
N ASP A 86 28.41 -20.41 22.76
CA ASP A 86 27.39 -20.64 23.78
C ASP A 86 26.00 -20.63 23.16
N PHE A 87 25.02 -21.25 23.82
CA PHE A 87 23.65 -21.33 23.30
C PHE A 87 23.05 -19.96 22.96
N LEU A 88 23.28 -18.95 23.81
CA LEU A 88 22.82 -17.57 23.59
C LEU A 88 23.50 -16.95 22.35
N ASN A 89 24.83 -17.07 22.27
CA ASN A 89 25.61 -16.58 21.12
C ASN A 89 25.20 -17.29 19.82
N ALA A 90 24.86 -18.59 19.88
CA ALA A 90 24.36 -19.36 18.74
C ALA A 90 22.97 -18.90 18.28
N ILE A 91 22.05 -18.55 19.19
CA ILE A 91 20.74 -17.96 18.84
C ILE A 91 20.92 -16.60 18.18
N VAL A 92 21.78 -15.75 18.75
CA VAL A 92 22.06 -14.42 18.16
C VAL A 92 22.69 -14.59 16.79
N PHE A 93 23.66 -15.50 16.63
CA PHE A 93 24.28 -15.80 15.35
C PHE A 93 23.27 -16.28 14.30
N THR A 94 22.45 -17.28 14.64
CA THR A 94 21.44 -17.84 13.72
C THR A 94 20.38 -16.82 13.34
N THR A 95 19.85 -16.07 14.31
CA THR A 95 18.82 -15.04 14.07
C THR A 95 19.37 -13.91 13.20
N THR A 96 20.56 -13.39 13.52
CA THR A 96 21.18 -12.28 12.77
C THR A 96 21.66 -12.69 11.39
N THR A 97 22.01 -13.96 11.20
CA THR A 97 22.31 -14.54 9.88
C THR A 97 21.05 -14.63 9.02
N LEU A 98 19.93 -15.13 9.58
CA LEU A 98 18.66 -15.23 8.84
C LEU A 98 18.08 -13.87 8.47
N THR A 99 18.18 -12.89 9.36
CA THR A 99 17.74 -11.51 9.10
C THR A 99 18.72 -10.72 8.23
N SER A 100 19.81 -11.34 7.77
CA SER A 100 20.86 -10.72 6.96
C SER A 100 21.55 -9.50 7.59
N ILE A 101 21.46 -9.34 8.93
CA ILE A 101 22.22 -8.32 9.66
C ILE A 101 23.69 -8.74 9.75
N GLY A 102 23.94 -9.98 10.18
CA GLY A 102 25.27 -10.59 10.17
C GLY A 102 26.37 -9.83 10.92
N PHE A 103 26.18 -9.49 12.20
CA PHE A 103 27.20 -8.76 12.99
C PHE A 103 28.59 -9.43 13.02
N GLY A 104 28.67 -10.74 12.82
CA GLY A 104 29.96 -11.44 12.76
C GLY A 104 30.68 -11.59 14.11
N PHE A 105 30.00 -11.37 15.25
CA PHE A 105 30.57 -11.59 16.59
C PHE A 105 31.13 -13.02 16.77
N VAL A 106 30.43 -14.00 16.20
CA VAL A 106 30.85 -15.41 16.13
C VAL A 106 30.70 -15.86 14.68
N CYS A 107 31.69 -16.58 14.15
CA CYS A 107 31.65 -17.13 12.79
C CYS A 107 32.21 -18.56 12.76
N PRO A 108 31.65 -19.47 11.93
CA PRO A 108 32.20 -20.81 11.79
C PRO A 108 33.55 -20.79 11.06
N ILE A 109 34.59 -21.24 11.76
CA ILE A 109 35.96 -21.33 11.23
C ILE A 109 36.16 -22.69 10.52
N THR A 110 35.42 -23.73 10.94
CA THR A 110 35.52 -25.08 10.40
C THR A 110 34.98 -25.19 8.98
N PHE A 111 35.59 -26.06 8.16
CA PHE A 111 35.15 -26.32 6.79
C PHE A 111 33.67 -26.73 6.74
N TRP A 112 33.30 -27.74 7.53
CA TRP A 112 31.92 -28.22 7.59
C TRP A 112 30.93 -27.20 8.16
N GLY A 113 31.36 -26.37 9.12
CA GLY A 113 30.53 -25.27 9.64
C GLY A 113 30.20 -24.23 8.57
N ARG A 114 31.16 -23.91 7.69
CA ARG A 114 30.94 -22.99 6.55
C ARG A 114 30.00 -23.59 5.50
N VAL A 115 30.17 -24.87 5.17
CA VAL A 115 29.27 -25.58 4.24
C VAL A 115 27.84 -25.59 4.79
N PHE A 116 27.66 -25.91 6.08
CA PHE A 116 26.36 -25.85 6.74
C PHE A 116 25.76 -24.45 6.70
N LEU A 117 26.55 -23.40 6.99
CA LEU A 117 26.10 -22.01 6.94
C LEU A 117 25.60 -21.62 5.54
N ILE A 118 26.28 -22.05 4.47
CA ILE A 118 25.84 -21.77 3.09
C ILE A 118 24.45 -22.37 2.84
N VAL A 119 24.25 -23.65 3.18
CA VAL A 119 22.95 -24.32 3.02
C VAL A 119 21.87 -23.66 3.87
N TYR A 120 22.22 -23.30 5.10
CA TYR A 120 21.33 -22.60 6.03
C TYR A 120 20.89 -21.23 5.48
N CYS A 121 21.79 -20.44 4.90
CA CYS A 121 21.46 -19.14 4.31
C CYS A 121 20.59 -19.25 3.06
N VAL A 122 20.89 -20.20 2.16
CA VAL A 122 20.15 -20.38 0.90
C VAL A 122 18.68 -20.71 1.15
N ILE A 123 18.37 -21.50 2.16
CA ILE A 123 16.99 -21.88 2.51
C ILE A 123 16.38 -20.88 3.49
N GLY A 124 17.16 -20.44 4.47
CA GLY A 124 16.71 -19.64 5.60
C GLY A 124 16.38 -18.20 5.24
N ILE A 125 17.21 -17.53 4.42
CA ILE A 125 16.99 -16.11 4.07
C ILE A 125 15.66 -15.95 3.29
N PRO A 126 15.36 -16.74 2.24
CA PRO A 126 14.07 -16.64 1.55
C PRO A 126 12.87 -16.90 2.47
N LEU A 127 12.97 -17.91 3.35
CA LEU A 127 11.91 -18.22 4.32
C LEU A 127 11.71 -17.04 5.29
N CYS A 128 12.80 -16.46 5.79
CA CYS A 128 12.78 -15.31 6.69
C CYS A 128 12.17 -14.07 6.03
N LEU A 129 12.53 -13.77 4.77
CA LEU A 129 11.95 -12.64 4.04
C LEU A 129 10.44 -12.78 3.86
N VAL A 130 9.95 -13.99 3.56
CA VAL A 130 8.50 -14.25 3.43
C VAL A 130 7.80 -14.11 4.77
N THR A 131 8.36 -14.65 5.86
CA THR A 131 7.74 -14.54 7.19
C THR A 131 7.72 -13.10 7.68
N VAL A 132 8.81 -12.36 7.53
CA VAL A 132 8.89 -10.93 7.88
C VAL A 132 7.91 -10.11 7.06
N ALA A 133 7.77 -10.36 5.75
CA ALA A 133 6.77 -9.69 4.91
C ALA A 133 5.33 -9.97 5.37
N ASN A 134 5.02 -11.21 5.74
CA ASN A 134 3.69 -11.58 6.26
C ASN A 134 3.41 -10.90 7.61
N ILE A 135 4.40 -10.86 8.51
CA ILE A 135 4.30 -10.16 9.80
C ILE A 135 4.11 -8.66 9.57
N ALA A 136 4.89 -8.04 8.68
CA ALA A 136 4.77 -6.63 8.33
C ALA A 136 3.38 -6.30 7.77
N LYS A 137 2.83 -7.16 6.90
CA LYS A 137 1.47 -7.01 6.38
C LYS A 137 0.43 -7.07 7.51
N PHE A 138 0.53 -8.06 8.39
CA PHE A 138 -0.37 -8.20 9.54
C PHE A 138 -0.32 -6.97 10.47
N ILE A 139 0.88 -6.43 10.74
CA ILE A 139 1.08 -5.22 11.54
C ILE A 139 0.42 -4.02 10.84
N SER A 140 0.62 -3.87 9.52
CA SER A 140 0.05 -2.76 8.76
C SER A 140 -1.49 -2.77 8.75
N GLU A 141 -2.11 -3.94 8.60
CA GLU A 141 -3.57 -4.11 8.65
C GLU A 141 -4.12 -3.85 10.05
N SER A 142 -3.40 -4.31 11.08
CA SER A 142 -3.76 -4.07 12.49
C SER A 142 -3.69 -2.59 12.84
N PHE A 143 -2.64 -1.90 12.38
CA PHE A 143 -2.51 -0.44 12.55
C PHE A 143 -3.64 0.31 11.85
N PHE A 144 -4.03 -0.12 10.65
CA PHE A 144 -5.15 0.48 9.92
C PHE A 144 -6.49 0.30 10.65
N LYS A 145 -6.77 -0.90 11.18
CA LYS A 145 -7.97 -1.16 12.00
C LYS A 145 -7.97 -0.31 13.27
N LEU A 146 -6.82 -0.15 13.92
CA LEU A 146 -6.69 0.67 15.11
C LEU A 146 -6.89 2.16 14.80
N TRP A 147 -6.28 2.66 13.72
CA TRP A 147 -6.41 4.04 13.27
C TRP A 147 -7.86 4.40 12.93
N THR A 148 -8.53 3.57 12.13
CA THR A 148 -9.95 3.78 11.76
C THR A 148 -10.89 3.68 12.96
N SER A 149 -10.59 2.83 13.93
CA SER A 149 -11.33 2.77 15.19
C SER A 149 -11.13 4.03 16.03
N TRP A 150 -9.90 4.56 16.09
CA TRP A 150 -9.57 5.77 16.83
C TRP A 150 -10.22 7.02 16.23
N THR A 151 -10.24 7.17 14.91
CA THR A 151 -10.91 8.30 14.24
C THR A 151 -12.43 8.25 14.44
N LYS A 152 -13.04 7.06 14.35
CA LYS A 152 -14.47 6.86 14.69
C LYS A 152 -14.76 7.23 16.14
N PHE A 153 -13.89 6.87 17.08
CA PHE A 153 -14.05 7.20 18.50
C PHE A 153 -13.90 8.70 18.77
N LYS A 154 -12.93 9.37 18.11
CA LYS A 154 -12.73 10.82 18.20
C LYS A 154 -13.92 11.59 17.62
N ASN A 155 -14.47 11.16 16.49
CA ASN A 155 -15.66 11.79 15.88
C ASN A 155 -16.93 11.55 16.72
N ARG A 156 -17.05 10.40 17.41
CA ARG A 156 -18.12 10.17 18.40
C ARG A 156 -18.06 11.12 19.61
N LYS A 157 -16.87 11.61 19.97
CA LYS A 157 -16.70 12.55 21.08
C LYS A 157 -16.98 14.00 20.67
N HIS A 158 -16.79 14.35 19.40
CA HIS A 158 -17.07 15.68 18.86
C HIS A 158 -18.55 15.92 18.50
N ASN A 159 -19.34 14.86 18.27
CA ASN A 159 -20.77 14.96 17.97
C ASN A 159 -21.67 15.00 19.23
N LYS A 160 -21.11 15.42 20.37
CA LYS A 160 -21.77 15.45 21.69
C LYS A 160 -21.95 16.87 22.25
N GLU A 161 -21.98 17.89 21.38
CA GLU A 161 -22.53 19.20 21.72
C GLU A 161 -23.94 19.33 21.11
N PRO A 162 -24.99 19.64 21.90
CA PRO A 162 -26.32 19.86 21.37
C PRO A 162 -26.37 21.27 20.77
N SER A 163 -26.21 21.39 19.46
CA SER A 163 -26.57 22.63 18.76
C SER A 163 -28.08 22.67 18.58
N ALA A 164 -28.74 23.43 19.46
CA ALA A 164 -30.14 23.78 19.35
C ALA A 164 -30.30 24.77 18.17
N ASN A 165 -30.64 24.24 17.00
CA ASN A 165 -31.51 24.91 16.03
C ASN A 165 -32.03 23.85 15.06
N GLY A 166 -33.34 23.64 15.13
CA GLY A 166 -34.06 22.64 14.37
C GLY A 166 -34.32 23.01 12.92
N SER A 167 -34.86 21.99 12.24
CA SER A 167 -35.39 21.94 10.88
C SER A 167 -34.39 22.20 9.75
N ASP A 168 -33.77 21.11 9.25
CA ASP A 168 -33.63 20.80 7.80
C ASP A 168 -32.80 19.51 7.55
N GLU A 169 -33.04 18.41 8.27
CA GLU A 169 -32.22 17.18 8.15
C GLU A 169 -33.00 15.87 7.86
N GLU A 170 -34.20 15.92 7.29
CA GLU A 170 -34.95 14.70 6.93
C GLU A 170 -34.94 14.32 5.43
N VAL A 171 -34.18 15.02 4.57
CA VAL A 171 -34.12 14.68 3.13
C VAL A 171 -32.77 14.07 2.71
N GLN A 172 -31.81 13.95 3.63
CA GLN A 172 -30.44 13.49 3.30
C GLN A 172 -30.19 12.01 3.59
N GLY A 173 -31.24 11.22 3.87
CA GLY A 173 -31.16 9.77 4.10
C GLY A 173 -31.55 8.89 2.90
N LEU A 174 -31.99 9.46 1.78
CA LEU A 174 -32.60 8.68 0.68
C LEU A 174 -31.67 8.34 -0.50
N PHE A 175 -30.40 8.73 -0.44
CA PHE A 175 -29.39 8.46 -1.47
C PHE A 175 -28.09 7.86 -0.91
N ASN A 176 -28.20 6.99 0.08
CA ASN A 176 -27.08 6.16 0.54
C ASN A 176 -27.07 4.83 -0.23
N ASP A 177 -26.96 4.89 -1.56
CA ASP A 177 -26.54 3.76 -2.42
C ASP A 177 -25.00 3.75 -2.59
N SER A 178 -24.27 4.44 -1.70
CA SER A 178 -22.83 4.62 -1.75
C SER A 178 -22.05 3.71 -0.81
N GLU A 179 -22.66 2.75 -0.11
CA GLU A 179 -21.90 1.87 0.80
C GLU A 179 -20.83 1.07 0.03
N ASP A 180 -21.08 0.70 -1.23
CA ASP A 180 -20.07 0.02 -2.08
C ASP A 180 -19.07 1.00 -2.74
N GLU A 181 -19.49 2.17 -3.20
CA GLU A 181 -18.58 3.15 -3.83
C GLU A 181 -17.68 3.86 -2.81
N GLN A 182 -18.19 4.11 -1.61
CA GLN A 182 -17.44 4.73 -0.52
C GLN A 182 -16.43 3.74 0.07
N ASP A 183 -16.74 2.44 0.18
CA ASP A 183 -15.78 1.39 0.56
C ASP A 183 -14.74 1.11 -0.52
N ILE A 184 -15.11 1.17 -1.82
CA ILE A 184 -14.16 1.05 -2.93
C ILE A 184 -13.26 2.29 -3.00
N LEU A 185 -13.81 3.48 -2.78
CA LEU A 185 -13.04 4.71 -2.66
C LEU A 185 -12.20 4.71 -1.39
N ASP A 186 -12.62 4.15 -0.26
CA ASP A 186 -11.79 4.00 0.96
C ASP A 186 -10.66 3.00 0.77
N ARG A 187 -10.86 1.96 -0.05
CA ARG A 187 -9.78 1.06 -0.51
C ARG A 187 -8.82 1.74 -1.49
N VAL A 188 -9.27 2.71 -2.30
CA VAL A 188 -8.46 3.45 -3.28
C VAL A 188 -7.81 4.71 -2.69
N THR A 189 -8.46 5.34 -1.72
CA THR A 189 -7.90 6.25 -0.71
C THR A 189 -7.36 5.42 0.45
N LEU A 190 -6.74 4.28 0.12
CA LEU A 190 -5.63 3.73 0.88
C LEU A 190 -4.83 4.94 1.34
N VAL A 191 -4.92 5.24 2.63
CA VAL A 191 -4.42 6.47 3.23
C VAL A 191 -3.02 6.67 2.66
N ARG A 192 -2.89 7.68 1.79
CA ARG A 192 -1.61 8.16 1.29
C ARG A 192 -0.97 8.84 2.48
N PHE A 193 -0.61 8.05 3.50
CA PHE A 193 0.39 8.46 4.46
C PHE A 193 1.55 8.86 3.56
N PRO A 194 1.92 10.15 3.53
CA PRO A 194 3.13 10.54 2.84
C PRO A 194 4.20 9.58 3.34
N PRO A 195 5.06 9.00 2.48
CA PRO A 195 6.13 8.10 2.92
C PRO A 195 6.86 8.65 4.16
N ILE A 196 6.96 9.98 4.24
CA ILE A 196 7.40 10.78 5.38
C ILE A 196 6.81 10.33 6.73
N VAL A 197 5.51 10.05 6.83
CA VAL A 197 4.85 9.64 8.09
C VAL A 197 5.27 8.22 8.50
N VAL A 198 5.42 7.32 7.54
CA VAL A 198 5.86 5.94 7.80
C VAL A 198 7.35 5.93 8.19
N PHE A 199 8.17 6.71 7.49
CA PHE A 199 9.57 6.91 7.86
C PHE A 199 9.72 7.63 9.21
N SER A 200 8.83 8.56 9.57
CA SER A 200 8.91 9.22 10.87
C SER A 200 8.64 8.24 12.02
N PHE A 201 7.71 7.28 11.86
CA PHE A 201 7.53 6.21 12.86
C PHE A 201 8.77 5.32 13.02
N ALA A 202 9.42 4.95 11.91
CA ALA A 202 10.68 4.18 11.97
C ALA A 202 11.81 4.95 12.65
N ILE A 203 11.93 6.25 12.36
CA ILE A 203 12.92 7.13 13.00
C ILE A 203 12.64 7.28 14.50
N ILE A 204 11.38 7.52 14.89
CA ILE A 204 10.98 7.62 16.29
C ILE A 204 11.28 6.32 17.04
N TYR A 205 10.97 5.17 16.44
CA TYR A 205 11.32 3.87 17.01
C TYR A 205 12.83 3.72 17.21
N GLY A 206 13.63 4.06 16.19
CA GLY A 206 15.09 4.02 16.28
C GLY A 206 15.66 4.93 17.38
N LEU A 207 15.10 6.13 17.55
CA LEU A 207 15.50 7.06 18.62
C LEU A 207 15.15 6.55 20.02
N ILE A 208 13.96 5.95 20.18
CA ILE A 208 13.53 5.35 21.47
C ILE A 208 14.42 4.14 21.78
N ALA A 209 14.65 3.27 20.81
CA ALA A 209 15.52 2.09 20.96
C ALA A 209 16.95 2.50 21.34
N ALA A 210 17.51 3.51 20.67
CA ALA A 210 18.83 4.05 21.00
C ALA A 210 18.90 4.62 22.43
N GLY A 211 17.84 5.30 22.88
CA GLY A 211 17.76 5.81 24.25
C GLY A 211 17.67 4.71 25.31
N LEU A 212 17.00 3.59 25.00
CA LEU A 212 16.96 2.41 25.87
C LEU A 212 18.32 1.72 25.92
N ILE A 213 18.96 1.50 24.76
CA ILE A 213 20.27 0.85 24.66
C ILE A 213 21.34 1.67 25.37
N ALA A 214 21.36 3.00 25.19
CA ALA A 214 22.31 3.88 25.89
C ALA A 214 22.14 3.90 27.43
N ARG A 215 21.04 3.34 27.95
CA ARG A 215 20.77 3.26 29.39
C ARG A 215 21.02 1.87 29.96
N TRP A 216 20.98 0.84 29.11
CA TRP A 216 21.28 -0.54 29.48
C TRP A 216 22.76 -0.89 29.24
N GLU A 217 23.33 -0.35 28.18
CA GLU A 217 24.75 -0.44 27.87
C GLU A 217 25.44 0.85 28.31
N GLU A 218 26.70 0.75 28.74
CA GLU A 218 27.55 1.91 29.07
C GLU A 218 28.03 2.65 27.81
N TRP A 219 27.18 2.77 26.79
CA TRP A 219 27.48 3.42 25.52
C TRP A 219 26.94 4.84 25.52
N THR A 220 27.63 5.73 24.78
CA THR A 220 27.07 7.06 24.53
C THR A 220 25.80 6.96 23.69
N PHE A 221 24.92 7.96 23.78
CA PHE A 221 23.69 7.99 22.99
C PHE A 221 23.97 7.93 21.47
N LEU A 222 25.06 8.54 21.01
CA LEU A 222 25.45 8.55 19.61
C LEU A 222 25.92 7.17 19.14
N GLU A 223 26.68 6.45 19.95
CA GLU A 223 27.10 5.06 19.68
C GLU A 223 25.89 4.12 19.64
N SER A 224 24.98 4.27 20.60
CA SER A 224 23.73 3.50 20.65
C SER A 224 22.81 3.79 19.46
N LEU A 225 22.74 5.05 19.03
CA LEU A 225 22.00 5.46 17.83
C LEU A 225 22.60 4.85 16.57
N TYR A 226 23.93 4.94 16.43
CA TYR A 226 24.68 4.36 15.33
C TYR A 226 24.45 2.84 15.25
N PHE A 227 24.64 2.12 16.35
CA PHE A 227 24.41 0.66 16.42
C PHE A 227 22.97 0.31 16.04
N THR A 228 21.99 1.02 16.60
CA THR A 228 20.56 0.76 16.35
C THR A 228 20.19 0.92 14.88
N PHE A 229 20.57 2.04 14.24
CA PHE A 229 20.25 2.28 12.84
C PHE A 229 21.00 1.34 11.89
N VAL A 230 22.28 1.06 12.16
CA VAL A 230 23.08 0.10 11.37
C VAL A 230 22.49 -1.31 11.45
N ALA A 231 21.97 -1.71 12.61
CA ALA A 231 21.32 -3.01 12.80
C ALA A 231 19.94 -3.08 12.11
N ILE A 232 19.09 -2.07 12.30
CA ILE A 232 17.72 -2.03 11.75
C ILE A 232 17.71 -1.89 10.22
N LEU A 233 18.73 -1.24 9.65
CA LEU A 233 18.97 -1.16 8.20
C LEU A 233 19.68 -2.41 7.64
N THR A 234 19.91 -3.44 8.46
CA THR A 234 20.54 -4.70 8.05
C THR A 234 21.96 -4.54 7.47
N VAL A 235 22.70 -3.50 7.89
CA VAL A 235 24.11 -3.30 7.49
C VAL A 235 25.03 -4.10 8.40
N GLY A 236 24.82 -4.00 9.72
CA GLY A 236 25.44 -4.87 10.73
C GLY A 236 26.98 -4.94 10.73
N PHE A 237 27.68 -3.81 10.88
CA PHE A 237 29.15 -3.79 10.95
C PHE A 237 29.75 -4.64 12.08
N GLY A 238 29.04 -4.80 13.19
CA GLY A 238 29.47 -5.64 14.32
C GLY A 238 30.63 -5.05 15.13
N ASP A 239 30.82 -3.75 15.07
CA ASP A 239 31.82 -2.99 15.83
C ASP A 239 31.42 -2.75 17.29
N PHE A 240 30.12 -2.64 17.57
CA PHE A 240 29.56 -2.59 18.92
C PHE A 240 28.87 -3.92 19.26
N ARG A 241 29.29 -4.55 20.36
CA ARG A 241 28.72 -5.80 20.86
C ARG A 241 28.11 -5.57 22.25
N PRO A 242 26.81 -5.85 22.42
CA PRO A 242 26.18 -5.74 23.73
C PRO A 242 26.72 -6.74 24.76
N GLU A 243 26.55 -6.41 26.04
CA GLU A 243 26.84 -7.34 27.12
C GLU A 243 25.95 -8.59 27.10
N PRO A 244 26.47 -9.77 27.49
CA PRO A 244 25.74 -11.05 27.45
C PRO A 244 24.37 -11.02 28.15
N HIS A 245 24.23 -10.26 29.23
CA HIS A 245 22.97 -10.14 29.97
C HIS A 245 21.87 -9.44 29.15
N ASN A 246 22.24 -8.42 28.37
CA ASN A 246 21.31 -7.60 27.60
C ASN A 246 21.15 -8.07 26.14
N MET A 247 21.99 -8.99 25.67
CA MET A 247 22.01 -9.46 24.27
C MET A 247 20.64 -9.91 23.75
N ILE A 248 19.83 -10.64 24.53
CA ILE A 248 18.51 -11.11 24.09
C ILE A 248 17.54 -9.94 23.92
N THR A 249 17.52 -9.02 24.88
CA THR A 249 16.65 -7.83 24.83
C THR A 249 16.98 -6.97 23.62
N ILE A 250 18.26 -6.77 23.35
CA ILE A 250 18.74 -6.02 22.19
C ILE A 250 18.44 -6.76 20.88
N LEU A 251 18.52 -8.10 20.86
CA LEU A 251 18.10 -8.90 19.72
C LEU A 251 16.59 -8.71 19.43
N ILE A 252 15.74 -8.68 20.46
CA ILE A 252 14.30 -8.48 20.28
C ILE A 252 14.00 -7.06 19.76
N VAL A 253 14.67 -6.04 20.31
CA VAL A 253 14.53 -4.66 19.85
C VAL A 253 15.01 -4.51 18.40
N THR A 254 16.15 -5.09 18.05
CA THR A 254 16.66 -5.04 16.66
C THR A 254 15.74 -5.80 15.70
N LEU A 255 15.22 -6.96 16.08
CA LEU A 255 14.24 -7.71 15.28
C LEU A 255 12.96 -6.91 15.07
N GLY A 256 12.44 -6.27 16.12
CA GLY A 256 11.30 -5.37 16.04
C GLY A 256 11.54 -4.22 15.06
N GLY A 257 12.72 -3.61 15.12
CA GLY A 257 13.12 -2.57 14.17
C GLY A 257 13.22 -3.04 12.73
N VAL A 258 13.78 -4.24 12.48
CA VAL A 258 13.82 -4.84 11.12
C VAL A 258 12.42 -5.13 10.61
N THR A 259 11.50 -5.63 11.45
CA THR A 259 10.10 -5.81 11.03
C THR A 259 9.41 -4.48 10.71
N LEU A 260 9.77 -3.40 11.40
CA LEU A 260 9.24 -2.06 11.13
C LEU A 260 9.81 -1.47 9.84
N THR A 261 11.11 -1.59 9.56
CA THR A 261 11.69 -1.09 8.31
C THR A 261 11.24 -1.89 7.10
N THR A 262 11.06 -3.19 7.23
CA THR A 262 10.46 -4.01 6.16
C THR A 262 9.01 -3.65 5.89
N MET A 263 8.21 -3.32 6.93
CA MET A 263 6.88 -2.73 6.74
C MET A 263 6.95 -1.40 5.97
N CYS A 264 7.91 -0.53 6.31
CA CYS A 264 8.11 0.73 5.59
C CYS A 264 8.43 0.47 4.11
N MET A 265 9.34 -0.45 3.83
CA MET A 265 9.71 -0.85 2.47
C MET A 265 8.53 -1.47 1.69
N ASP A 266 7.69 -2.27 2.33
CA ASP A 266 6.51 -2.89 1.69
C ASP A 266 5.45 -1.84 1.31
N VAL A 267 5.17 -0.88 2.20
CA VAL A 267 4.25 0.24 1.91
C VAL A 267 4.78 1.10 0.76
N VAL A 268 6.06 1.45 0.82
CA VAL A 268 6.74 2.24 -0.20
C VAL A 268 6.82 1.49 -1.53
N GLY A 269 7.10 0.18 -1.50
CA GLY A 269 7.15 -0.70 -2.66
C GLY A 269 5.81 -0.79 -3.38
N ARG A 270 4.69 -0.96 -2.65
CA ARG A 270 3.33 -0.92 -3.23
C ARG A 270 3.01 0.42 -3.90
N MET A 271 3.46 1.53 -3.30
CA MET A 271 3.29 2.87 -3.87
C MET A 271 4.08 3.02 -5.17
N TYR A 272 5.39 2.71 -5.15
CA TYR A 272 6.25 2.84 -6.33
C TYR A 272 5.86 1.90 -7.46
N LEU A 273 5.47 0.65 -7.18
CA LEU A 273 5.01 -0.28 -8.21
C LEU A 273 3.77 0.25 -8.95
N THR A 274 2.84 0.87 -8.23
CA THR A 274 1.66 1.49 -8.83
C THR A 274 2.04 2.67 -9.71
N GLU A 275 3.01 3.47 -9.28
CA GLU A 275 3.51 4.63 -10.01
C GLU A 275 4.31 4.21 -11.27
N ILE A 276 5.15 3.19 -11.18
CA ILE A 276 5.86 2.58 -12.31
C ILE A 276 4.86 1.97 -13.30
N HIS A 277 3.85 1.25 -12.82
CA HIS A 277 2.81 0.68 -13.68
C HIS A 277 1.93 1.78 -14.33
N TYR A 278 1.68 2.87 -13.62
CA TYR A 278 1.03 4.06 -14.17
C TYR A 278 1.90 4.74 -15.25
N LEU A 279 3.19 4.91 -14.98
CA LEU A 279 4.16 5.49 -15.90
C LEU A 279 4.33 4.62 -17.16
N GLY A 280 4.39 3.29 -17.00
CA GLY A 280 4.46 2.31 -18.08
C GLY A 280 3.24 2.34 -18.99
N ARG A 281 2.03 2.42 -18.42
CA ARG A 281 0.79 2.60 -19.21
C ARG A 281 0.72 3.96 -19.89
N LYS A 282 1.26 5.01 -19.27
CA LYS A 282 1.33 6.36 -19.84
C LYS A 282 2.34 6.45 -21.00
N LEU A 283 3.43 5.70 -20.92
CA LEU A 283 4.40 5.53 -22.03
C LEU A 283 3.78 4.80 -23.22
N GLN A 284 3.00 3.75 -22.99
CA GLN A 284 2.31 3.02 -24.07
C GLN A 284 1.16 3.79 -24.73
N THR A 285 0.52 4.74 -24.03
CA THR A 285 -0.64 5.49 -24.55
C THR A 285 -0.30 6.84 -25.18
N ASN A 286 0.92 7.36 -24.98
CA ASN A 286 1.30 8.65 -25.55
C ASN A 286 1.76 8.52 -27.01
N ASN A 287 0.80 8.33 -27.92
CA ASN A 287 0.84 9.09 -29.16
C ASN A 287 0.78 10.58 -28.77
N PRO A 288 1.77 11.43 -29.10
CA PRO A 288 1.85 12.83 -28.64
C PRO A 288 0.61 13.67 -29.01
N PHE A 289 -0.18 13.20 -29.97
CA PHE A 289 -1.44 13.77 -30.39
C PHE A 289 -2.59 13.68 -29.36
N TYR A 290 -2.56 12.74 -28.42
CA TYR A 290 -3.63 12.60 -27.42
C TYR A 290 -3.65 13.78 -26.45
N LEU A 291 -2.49 14.20 -25.95
CA LEU A 291 -2.35 15.35 -25.05
C LEU A 291 -2.80 16.67 -25.72
N ILE A 292 -2.53 16.81 -27.03
CA ILE A 292 -2.96 17.97 -27.82
C ILE A 292 -4.49 17.98 -28.00
N ARG A 293 -5.11 16.82 -28.26
CA ARG A 293 -6.58 16.69 -28.37
C ARG A 293 -7.26 16.97 -27.03
N GLU A 294 -6.70 16.51 -25.93
CA GLU A 294 -7.25 16.73 -24.59
C GLU A 294 -7.12 18.20 -24.16
N ALA A 295 -5.98 18.84 -24.41
CA ALA A 295 -5.79 20.28 -24.17
C ALA A 295 -6.75 21.14 -25.01
N LYS A 296 -6.97 20.77 -26.28
CA LYS A 296 -7.95 21.45 -27.16
C LYS A 296 -9.39 21.23 -26.68
N ALA A 297 -9.72 20.06 -26.15
CA ALA A 297 -11.02 19.77 -25.55
C ALA A 297 -11.25 20.57 -24.25
N ARG A 298 -10.24 20.74 -23.40
CA ARG A 298 -10.32 21.59 -22.19
C ARG A 298 -10.61 23.06 -22.54
N ARG A 299 -9.96 23.60 -23.58
CA ARG A 299 -10.26 24.95 -24.07
C ARG A 299 -11.70 25.09 -24.59
N ARG A 300 -12.22 24.08 -25.29
CA ARG A 300 -13.62 24.06 -25.75
C ARG A 300 -14.63 24.01 -24.60
N ARG A 301 -14.35 23.21 -23.56
CA ARG A 301 -15.20 23.13 -22.36
C ARG A 301 -15.22 24.45 -21.59
N ALA A 302 -14.07 25.12 -21.45
CA ALA A 302 -14.01 26.44 -20.82
C ALA A 302 -14.82 27.50 -21.59
N ALA A 303 -14.71 27.53 -22.93
CA ALA A 303 -15.48 28.43 -23.77
C ALA A 303 -17.00 28.13 -23.77
N MET A 304 -17.38 26.86 -23.72
CA MET A 304 -18.78 26.45 -23.63
C MET A 304 -19.37 26.74 -22.25
N ALA A 305 -18.59 26.58 -21.18
CA ALA A 305 -18.99 26.95 -19.82
C ALA A 305 -19.21 28.47 -19.68
N SER A 306 -18.37 29.30 -20.31
CA SER A 306 -18.58 30.76 -20.31
C SER A 306 -19.83 31.17 -21.09
N LEU A 307 -20.12 30.49 -22.22
CA LEU A 307 -21.36 30.71 -22.99
C LEU A 307 -22.60 30.26 -22.23
N LEU A 308 -22.56 29.10 -21.58
CA LEU A 308 -23.66 28.59 -20.74
C LEU A 308 -23.92 29.50 -19.54
N ALA A 309 -22.87 30.05 -18.92
CA ALA A 309 -22.99 31.01 -17.84
C ALA A 309 -23.66 32.34 -18.30
N GLN A 310 -23.36 32.80 -19.51
CA GLN A 310 -24.03 33.97 -20.10
C GLN A 310 -25.50 33.68 -20.43
N LEU A 311 -25.80 32.53 -21.01
CA LEU A 311 -27.18 32.09 -21.30
C LEU A 311 -28.00 31.90 -20.01
N ALA A 312 -27.41 31.30 -18.98
CA ALA A 312 -28.04 31.13 -17.68
C ALA A 312 -28.37 32.47 -17.02
N ARG A 313 -27.47 33.47 -17.10
CA ARG A 313 -27.76 34.84 -16.63
C ARG A 313 -28.94 35.48 -17.38
N GLY A 314 -29.05 35.28 -18.70
CA GLY A 314 -30.19 35.74 -19.49
C GLY A 314 -31.51 35.05 -19.13
N MET A 315 -31.48 33.73 -18.90
CA MET A 315 -32.65 32.94 -18.52
C MET A 315 -33.13 33.22 -17.09
N ILE A 316 -32.22 33.48 -16.13
CA ILE A 316 -32.58 33.83 -14.75
C ILE A 316 -33.34 35.16 -14.71
N PHE A 317 -32.98 36.12 -15.56
CA PHE A 317 -33.69 37.40 -15.68
C PHE A 317 -35.11 37.22 -16.26
N ALA A 318 -35.28 36.32 -17.23
CA ALA A 318 -36.58 35.97 -17.79
C ALA A 318 -37.47 35.18 -16.80
N HIS A 319 -36.88 34.26 -16.03
CA HIS A 319 -37.61 33.42 -15.07
C HIS A 319 -38.07 34.21 -13.82
N ARG A 320 -37.33 35.27 -13.43
CA ARG A 320 -37.73 36.19 -12.35
C ARG A 320 -39.05 36.91 -12.69
N ASN A 321 -39.19 37.42 -13.92
CA ASN A 321 -40.44 38.07 -14.39
C ASN A 321 -41.62 37.08 -14.50
N TYR A 322 -41.37 35.84 -14.92
CA TYR A 322 -42.42 34.82 -15.03
C TYR A 322 -42.97 34.38 -13.67
N SER A 323 -42.08 34.27 -12.66
CA SER A 323 -42.44 33.87 -11.30
C SER A 323 -43.31 34.92 -10.58
N GLU A 324 -43.08 36.23 -10.79
CA GLU A 324 -43.94 37.28 -10.24
C GLU A 324 -45.34 37.29 -10.87
N LEU A 325 -45.43 37.06 -12.18
CA LEU A 325 -46.71 36.93 -12.90
C LEU A 325 -47.49 35.68 -12.47
N ALA A 326 -46.80 34.56 -12.24
CA ALA A 326 -47.41 33.32 -11.74
C ALA A 326 -47.88 33.45 -10.27
N ARG A 327 -47.13 34.17 -9.42
CA ARG A 327 -47.48 34.42 -8.02
C ARG A 327 -48.73 35.30 -7.90
N LYS A 328 -48.90 36.29 -8.78
CA LYS A 328 -50.13 37.12 -8.88
C LYS A 328 -51.35 36.34 -9.39
N ARG A 329 -51.17 35.32 -10.25
CA ARG A 329 -52.26 34.45 -10.73
C ARG A 329 -52.70 33.37 -9.74
N SER A 330 -51.78 32.80 -8.95
CA SER A 330 -52.12 31.71 -8.00
C SER A 330 -52.90 32.19 -6.77
N SER A 331 -52.65 33.43 -6.32
CA SER A 331 -53.36 34.06 -5.20
C SER A 331 -54.88 34.23 -5.49
N LYS A 332 -55.26 34.58 -6.72
CA LYS A 332 -56.67 34.69 -7.13
C LYS A 332 -57.40 33.35 -7.22
N ARG A 333 -56.69 32.23 -7.42
CA ARG A 333 -57.29 30.90 -7.60
C ARG A 333 -57.50 30.14 -6.29
N LYS A 334 -56.70 30.43 -5.25
CA LYS A 334 -56.78 29.77 -3.93
C LYS A 334 -57.98 30.18 -3.06
N LYS A 335 -58.76 31.21 -3.44
CA LYS A 335 -59.96 31.63 -2.70
C LYS A 335 -61.27 31.00 -3.18
N LYS A 336 -61.26 30.14 -4.21
CA LYS A 336 -62.49 29.62 -4.85
C LYS A 336 -62.65 28.09 -4.88
N LYS A 337 -61.77 27.32 -4.23
CA LYS A 337 -61.87 25.85 -4.15
C LYS A 337 -61.50 25.37 -2.75
N ARG A 338 -62.49 25.40 -1.86
CA ARG A 338 -62.55 24.57 -0.66
C ARG A 338 -63.96 23.98 -0.62
N GLU A 339 -64.16 22.95 -1.43
CA GLU A 339 -65.23 21.98 -1.24
C GLU A 339 -64.59 20.60 -1.48
N SER A 340 -64.80 19.72 -0.52
CA SER A 340 -64.38 18.32 -0.60
C SER A 340 -65.55 17.54 -1.17
N HIS A 341 -65.41 17.01 -2.39
CA HIS A 341 -66.35 16.07 -2.95
C HIS A 341 -65.98 14.67 -2.45
N ILE A 342 -66.76 14.16 -1.50
CA ILE A 342 -66.94 12.72 -1.30
C ILE A 342 -67.98 12.29 -2.34
N LEU A 343 -67.65 11.30 -3.18
CA LEU A 343 -68.62 10.73 -4.12
C LEU A 343 -69.59 9.81 -3.37
N PRO A 344 -70.92 9.98 -3.54
CA PRO A 344 -71.88 8.96 -3.18
C PRO A 344 -71.95 7.90 -4.31
N ASP A 345 -72.36 6.71 -3.91
CA ASP A 345 -72.77 5.57 -4.75
C ASP A 345 -71.67 4.76 -5.46
N GLY A 346 -71.24 3.69 -4.78
CA GLY A 346 -71.60 2.31 -5.18
C GLY A 346 -71.20 1.78 -6.57
N LYS A 347 -70.44 2.52 -7.39
CA LYS A 347 -69.84 2.00 -8.62
C LYS A 347 -68.33 2.06 -8.50
N PHE A 348 -67.72 0.88 -8.38
CA PHE A 348 -66.28 0.69 -8.55
C PHE A 348 -65.90 1.17 -9.94
N MET A 349 -65.42 2.41 -10.06
CA MET A 349 -64.61 2.79 -11.19
C MET A 349 -63.31 2.01 -11.01
N PHE A 350 -63.05 1.01 -11.84
CA PHE A 350 -61.70 0.49 -11.99
C PHE A 350 -60.80 1.70 -12.18
N ALA A 351 -59.94 1.98 -11.19
CA ALA A 351 -58.95 3.02 -11.32
C ALA A 351 -58.20 2.71 -12.61
N ARG A 352 -58.23 3.64 -13.57
CA ARG A 352 -57.50 3.55 -14.81
C ARG A 352 -56.01 3.65 -14.45
N LEU A 353 -55.44 2.51 -14.09
CA LEU A 353 -54.09 2.37 -13.56
C LEU A 353 -53.10 2.29 -14.73
N PRO A 354 -51.86 2.78 -14.54
CA PRO A 354 -50.78 2.53 -15.48
C PRO A 354 -50.55 1.02 -15.64
N PRO A 355 -49.99 0.57 -16.77
CA PRO A 355 -49.74 -0.84 -17.02
C PRO A 355 -48.74 -1.41 -16.00
N ASP A 356 -48.85 -2.71 -15.73
CA ASP A 356 -47.86 -3.42 -14.94
C ASP A 356 -46.47 -3.35 -15.61
N PRO A 357 -45.37 -3.48 -14.85
CA PRO A 357 -44.05 -3.62 -15.46
C PRO A 357 -43.99 -4.89 -16.34
N PRO A 358 -43.24 -4.86 -17.45
CA PRO A 358 -43.03 -6.04 -18.28
C PRO A 358 -42.39 -7.16 -17.46
N ARG A 359 -42.84 -8.40 -17.69
CA ARG A 359 -42.38 -9.58 -16.95
C ARG A 359 -41.36 -10.36 -17.79
N GLU A 360 -40.55 -11.18 -17.15
CA GLU A 360 -39.60 -12.08 -17.84
C GLU A 360 -38.68 -11.37 -18.86
N CYS A 361 -38.26 -10.14 -18.52
CA CYS A 361 -37.31 -9.38 -19.33
C CYS A 361 -35.98 -10.14 -19.38
N GLN A 362 -35.55 -10.53 -20.57
CA GLN A 362 -34.31 -11.27 -20.79
C GLN A 362 -33.59 -10.82 -22.06
N VAL A 363 -32.29 -11.10 -22.10
CA VAL A 363 -31.47 -10.93 -23.30
C VAL A 363 -31.56 -12.22 -24.10
N VAL A 364 -32.11 -12.14 -25.31
CA VAL A 364 -32.34 -13.30 -26.19
C VAL A 364 -31.06 -13.68 -26.92
N SER A 365 -30.33 -12.69 -27.44
CA SER A 365 -29.06 -12.90 -28.13
C SER A 365 -28.19 -11.65 -28.04
N THR A 366 -26.87 -11.85 -28.03
CA THR A 366 -25.87 -10.77 -28.02
C THR A 366 -24.92 -10.99 -29.16
N SER A 367 -24.53 -9.92 -29.84
CA SER A 367 -23.49 -9.87 -30.86
C SER A 367 -22.49 -8.76 -30.52
N ALA A 368 -21.45 -8.60 -31.34
CA ALA A 368 -20.50 -7.49 -31.22
C ALA A 368 -21.15 -6.12 -31.47
N TYR A 369 -22.26 -6.08 -32.23
CA TYR A 369 -22.92 -4.82 -32.64
C TYR A 369 -24.42 -4.75 -32.37
N SER A 370 -25.03 -5.86 -31.93
CA SER A 370 -26.45 -5.90 -31.63
C SER A 370 -26.75 -6.62 -30.33
N VAL A 371 -27.83 -6.20 -29.68
CA VAL A 371 -28.39 -6.87 -28.50
C VAL A 371 -29.87 -7.06 -28.74
N ARG A 372 -30.34 -8.31 -28.68
CA ARG A 372 -31.75 -8.65 -28.80
C ARG A 372 -32.34 -8.84 -27.42
N LEU A 373 -33.36 -8.06 -27.11
CA LEU A 373 -34.12 -8.11 -25.86
C LEU A 373 -35.47 -8.75 -26.11
N GLY A 374 -35.97 -9.51 -25.14
CA GLY A 374 -37.30 -10.09 -25.14
C GLY A 374 -37.95 -9.94 -23.77
N TRP A 375 -39.26 -9.78 -23.74
CA TRP A 375 -40.04 -9.68 -22.52
C TRP A 375 -41.45 -10.27 -22.72
N ALA A 376 -42.10 -10.68 -21.64
CA ALA A 376 -43.51 -11.04 -21.66
C ALA A 376 -44.39 -9.77 -21.64
N ALA A 377 -45.54 -9.84 -22.30
CA ALA A 377 -46.45 -8.70 -22.39
C ALA A 377 -46.91 -8.22 -21.01
N ALA A 378 -46.83 -6.92 -20.77
CA ALA A 378 -47.34 -6.29 -19.56
C ALA A 378 -48.86 -6.42 -19.49
N PHE A 379 -49.38 -6.73 -18.30
CA PHE A 379 -50.81 -6.75 -18.06
C PHE A 379 -51.33 -5.30 -18.04
N SER A 380 -52.33 -5.01 -18.88
CA SER A 380 -53.03 -3.73 -18.90
C SER A 380 -54.51 -3.95 -19.19
N THR A 381 -55.34 -3.02 -18.71
CA THR A 381 -56.77 -2.97 -19.04
C THR A 381 -57.03 -2.36 -20.41
N ASP A 382 -56.02 -1.80 -21.07
CA ASP A 382 -56.08 -1.16 -22.38
C ASP A 382 -55.65 -2.12 -23.50
N SER A 383 -56.23 -2.01 -24.69
CA SER A 383 -55.95 -2.91 -25.82
C SER A 383 -54.58 -2.67 -26.47
N GLU A 384 -53.99 -1.49 -26.28
CA GLU A 384 -52.73 -1.09 -26.90
C GLU A 384 -51.69 -0.71 -25.84
N VAL A 385 -50.74 -1.62 -25.59
CA VAL A 385 -49.57 -1.38 -24.76
C VAL A 385 -48.35 -1.29 -25.68
N THR A 386 -47.58 -0.22 -25.54
CA THR A 386 -46.31 -0.04 -26.25
C THR A 386 -45.16 -0.01 -25.25
N TYR A 387 -43.95 -0.31 -25.70
CA TYR A 387 -42.76 -0.32 -24.85
C TYR A 387 -41.77 0.76 -25.27
N ASN A 388 -41.19 1.44 -24.28
CA ASN A 388 -40.07 2.35 -24.45
C ASN A 388 -38.82 1.70 -23.84
N ILE A 389 -37.71 1.72 -24.57
CA ILE A 389 -36.42 1.21 -24.12
C ILE A 389 -35.41 2.34 -24.13
N ARG A 390 -34.81 2.63 -22.97
CA ARG A 390 -33.66 3.54 -22.86
C ARG A 390 -32.42 2.74 -22.58
N TYR A 391 -31.30 3.05 -23.22
CA TYR A 391 -30.05 2.37 -22.96
C TYR A 391 -28.86 3.32 -22.91
N ARG A 392 -27.88 2.96 -22.09
CA ARG A 392 -26.63 3.71 -21.91
C ARG A 392 -25.46 2.78 -21.61
N LEU A 393 -24.25 3.26 -21.84
CA LEU A 393 -23.03 2.58 -21.43
C LEU A 393 -22.84 2.76 -19.91
N LYS A 394 -22.69 1.65 -19.17
CA LYS A 394 -22.66 1.67 -17.69
C LYS A 394 -21.37 2.26 -17.13
N TYR A 395 -20.24 2.00 -17.79
CA TYR A 395 -18.92 2.49 -17.36
C TYR A 395 -18.41 3.60 -18.28
N VAL A 396 -18.88 4.83 -18.07
CA VAL A 396 -18.31 6.04 -18.68
C VAL A 396 -17.65 6.87 -17.59
N LYS A 397 -16.36 7.18 -17.74
CA LYS A 397 -15.55 7.95 -16.76
C LYS A 397 -16.05 9.38 -16.49
N SER A 398 -17.09 9.85 -17.18
CA SER A 398 -17.69 11.17 -17.02
C SER A 398 -19.22 11.06 -17.11
N LYS A 399 -19.93 11.46 -16.04
CA LYS A 399 -21.41 11.47 -15.97
C LYS A 399 -22.08 12.28 -17.09
N ASP A 400 -21.35 13.19 -17.74
CA ASP A 400 -21.88 14.02 -18.84
C ASP A 400 -21.79 13.37 -20.24
N ASP A 401 -21.04 12.28 -20.42
CA ASP A 401 -20.75 11.71 -21.75
C ASP A 401 -21.53 10.41 -22.05
N SER A 402 -22.31 9.88 -21.10
CA SER A 402 -23.20 8.75 -21.35
C SER A 402 -24.41 9.22 -22.16
N LYS A 403 -24.29 9.26 -23.49
CA LYS A 403 -25.42 9.54 -24.38
C LYS A 403 -26.51 8.47 -24.16
N ILE A 404 -27.59 8.86 -23.47
CA ILE A 404 -28.78 8.02 -23.30
C ILE A 404 -29.48 7.95 -24.65
N ARG A 405 -29.61 6.74 -25.21
CA ARG A 405 -30.36 6.48 -26.43
C ARG A 405 -31.72 5.91 -26.07
N GLU A 406 -32.77 6.29 -26.80
CA GLU A 406 -34.15 5.92 -26.50
C GLU A 406 -34.86 5.41 -27.75
N LEU A 407 -35.53 4.27 -27.62
CA LEU A 407 -36.44 3.68 -28.61
C LEU A 407 -37.84 3.74 -28.02
N LYS A 408 -38.82 4.27 -28.77
CA LYS A 408 -40.19 4.46 -28.30
C LYS A 408 -41.20 3.72 -29.17
N GLY A 409 -42.33 3.36 -28.57
CA GLY A 409 -43.51 2.91 -29.31
C GLY A 409 -43.38 1.50 -29.91
N ILE A 410 -42.64 0.61 -29.25
CA ILE A 410 -42.48 -0.77 -29.69
C ILE A 410 -43.78 -1.52 -29.36
N SER A 411 -44.47 -2.06 -30.35
CA SER A 411 -45.69 -2.88 -30.16
C SER A 411 -45.40 -4.37 -29.94
N GLY A 412 -44.20 -4.84 -30.31
CA GLY A 412 -43.77 -6.22 -30.14
C GLY A 412 -43.19 -6.53 -28.75
N ASN A 413 -43.02 -7.82 -28.47
CA ASN A 413 -42.42 -8.34 -27.23
C ASN A 413 -40.91 -8.59 -27.35
N THR A 414 -40.33 -8.34 -28.51
CA THR A 414 -38.90 -8.53 -28.81
C THR A 414 -38.37 -7.38 -29.64
N VAL A 415 -37.16 -6.90 -29.34
CA VAL A 415 -36.48 -5.85 -30.10
C VAL A 415 -35.01 -6.16 -30.24
N GLU A 416 -34.48 -5.94 -31.44
CA GLU A 416 -33.05 -5.97 -31.70
C GLU A 416 -32.50 -4.54 -31.79
N ILE A 417 -31.61 -4.21 -30.87
CA ILE A 417 -30.93 -2.91 -30.80
C ILE A 417 -29.65 -3.02 -31.59
N MET A 418 -29.54 -2.24 -32.67
CA MET A 418 -28.38 -2.19 -33.54
C MET A 418 -27.43 -1.05 -33.16
N ALA A 419 -26.18 -1.12 -33.63
CA ALA A 419 -25.13 -0.11 -33.42
C ALA A 419 -24.73 0.07 -31.93
N CYS A 420 -24.63 -1.06 -31.23
CA CYS A 420 -23.92 -1.16 -29.96
C CYS A 420 -22.40 -1.24 -30.21
N ASP A 421 -21.62 -0.69 -29.28
CA ASP A 421 -20.16 -0.81 -29.30
C ASP A 421 -19.77 -2.21 -28.81
N SER A 422 -18.73 -2.80 -29.41
CA SER A 422 -18.23 -4.13 -29.01
C SER A 422 -17.55 -4.11 -27.64
N CYS A 423 -17.51 -5.25 -26.95
CA CYS A 423 -16.84 -5.43 -25.65
C CYS A 423 -17.21 -4.37 -24.59
N SER A 424 -18.49 -3.98 -24.57
CA SER A 424 -19.00 -2.83 -23.83
C SER A 424 -20.20 -3.23 -22.97
N LEU A 425 -20.27 -2.71 -21.74
CA LEU A 425 -21.37 -3.01 -20.83
C LEU A 425 -22.50 -1.98 -20.97
N TYR A 426 -23.67 -2.46 -21.38
CA TYR A 426 -24.88 -1.65 -21.51
C TYR A 426 -25.86 -1.92 -20.38
N GLU A 427 -26.53 -0.85 -19.95
CA GLU A 427 -27.70 -0.88 -19.08
C GLU A 427 -28.93 -0.49 -19.92
N PHE A 428 -29.94 -1.37 -19.96
CA PHE A 428 -31.20 -1.19 -20.66
C PHE A 428 -32.32 -0.99 -19.63
N LYS A 429 -33.18 -0.02 -19.88
CA LYS A 429 -34.35 0.33 -19.08
C LYS A 429 -35.59 0.17 -19.94
N ILE A 430 -36.45 -0.78 -19.59
CA ILE A 430 -37.68 -1.10 -20.32
C ILE A 430 -38.89 -0.60 -19.51
N THR A 431 -39.79 0.13 -20.15
CA THR A 431 -41.03 0.66 -19.55
C THR A 431 -42.21 0.40 -20.48
N ALA A 432 -43.31 -0.13 -19.95
CA ALA A 432 -44.57 -0.25 -20.67
C ALA A 432 -45.34 1.06 -20.61
N VAL A 433 -46.00 1.44 -21.71
CA VAL A 433 -46.69 2.71 -21.89
C VAL A 433 -48.08 2.42 -22.44
N SER A 434 -49.08 2.96 -21.75
CA SER A 434 -50.48 3.00 -22.18
C SER A 434 -50.98 4.45 -22.09
N ARG A 435 -52.19 4.73 -22.57
CA ARG A 435 -52.85 6.04 -22.46
C ARG A 435 -52.96 6.58 -21.04
N TYR A 436 -52.89 5.71 -20.03
CA TYR A 436 -53.08 6.06 -18.61
C TYR A 436 -51.75 6.31 -17.87
N GLY A 437 -50.60 6.01 -18.47
CA GLY A 437 -49.29 6.28 -17.88
C GLY A 437 -48.21 5.27 -18.25
N GLU A 438 -47.02 5.44 -17.68
CA GLU A 438 -45.88 4.55 -17.81
C GLU A 438 -45.79 3.59 -16.59
N SER A 439 -45.37 2.35 -16.84
CA SER A 439 -45.11 1.36 -15.78
C SER A 439 -43.85 1.69 -14.98
N LYS A 440 -43.65 0.98 -13.86
CA LYS A 440 -42.32 0.93 -13.23
C LYS A 440 -41.29 0.38 -14.23
N PRO A 441 -40.07 0.93 -14.26
CA PRO A 441 -39.04 0.46 -15.17
C PRO A 441 -38.41 -0.85 -14.70
N VAL A 442 -38.05 -1.70 -15.65
CA VAL A 442 -37.25 -2.91 -15.45
C VAL A 442 -35.88 -2.70 -16.07
N TYR A 443 -34.83 -3.03 -15.32
CA TYR A 443 -33.44 -2.84 -15.74
C TYR A 443 -32.80 -4.16 -16.15
N LEU A 444 -32.09 -4.17 -17.27
CA LEU A 444 -31.25 -5.27 -17.73
C LEU A 444 -29.83 -4.77 -17.96
N VAL A 445 -28.85 -5.61 -17.66
CA VAL A 445 -27.43 -5.28 -17.88
C VAL A 445 -26.80 -6.39 -18.69
N GLN A 446 -26.13 -6.04 -19.80
CA GLN A 446 -25.53 -7.01 -20.70
C GLN A 446 -24.21 -6.52 -21.28
N TYR A 447 -23.23 -7.42 -21.36
CA TYR A 447 -21.99 -7.22 -22.10
C TYR A 447 -22.20 -7.57 -23.56
N THR A 448 -21.75 -6.71 -24.48
CA THR A 448 -21.59 -7.05 -25.90
C THR A 448 -20.35 -7.89 -26.13
N GLU A 449 -20.42 -8.79 -27.12
CA GLU A 449 -19.30 -9.65 -27.46
C GLU A 449 -18.12 -8.85 -28.05
N PRO A 450 -16.88 -9.34 -27.92
CA PRO A 450 -15.74 -8.73 -28.60
C PRO A 450 -15.90 -8.85 -30.12
N GLN A 451 -15.49 -7.81 -30.85
CA GLN A 451 -15.41 -7.88 -32.31
C GLN A 451 -14.33 -8.90 -32.69
N LEU A 452 -14.73 -10.10 -33.11
CA LEU A 452 -13.82 -10.99 -33.83
C LEU A 452 -13.50 -10.39 -35.20
N SER A 453 -12.26 -10.55 -35.67
CA SER A 453 -11.90 -10.23 -37.05
C SER A 453 -12.87 -10.93 -38.00
N PRO A 454 -13.43 -10.25 -39.02
CA PRO A 454 -14.33 -10.89 -39.97
C PRO A 454 -13.62 -12.09 -40.57
N GLN A 455 -14.08 -13.30 -40.26
CA GLN A 455 -13.44 -14.54 -40.71
C GLN A 455 -13.62 -14.75 -42.21
N HIS A 456 -14.67 -14.16 -42.78
CA HIS A 456 -14.96 -14.19 -44.21
C HIS A 456 -15.52 -12.85 -44.65
N ILE A 457 -14.89 -12.25 -45.66
CA ILE A 457 -15.44 -11.13 -46.43
C ILE A 457 -16.13 -11.75 -47.64
N LEU A 458 -17.46 -11.61 -47.73
CA LEU A 458 -18.21 -12.21 -48.83
C LEU A 458 -18.31 -11.18 -49.96
N ALA A 459 -17.44 -11.34 -50.96
CA ALA A 459 -17.43 -10.51 -52.15
C ALA A 459 -18.42 -11.06 -53.18
N THR A 460 -19.53 -10.36 -53.37
CA THR A 460 -20.53 -10.75 -54.38
C THR A 460 -20.29 -9.92 -55.63
N LYS A 461 -19.97 -10.59 -56.75
CA LYS A 461 -19.80 -9.90 -58.04
C LYS A 461 -21.16 -9.52 -58.59
N LEU A 462 -21.45 -8.22 -58.67
CA LEU A 462 -22.70 -7.70 -59.22
C LEU A 462 -22.61 -7.52 -60.74
N ASN A 463 -21.46 -7.12 -61.27
CA ASN A 463 -21.22 -6.91 -62.71
C ASN A 463 -19.75 -7.14 -63.09
N ALA A 464 -19.44 -7.10 -64.39
CA ALA A 464 -18.07 -7.30 -64.90
C ALA A 464 -17.03 -6.37 -64.24
N ASN A 465 -17.45 -5.16 -63.87
CA ASN A 465 -16.57 -4.11 -63.31
C ASN A 465 -16.94 -3.69 -61.88
N THR A 466 -17.88 -4.36 -61.20
CA THR A 466 -18.33 -3.96 -59.86
C THR A 466 -18.59 -5.15 -58.94
N VAL A 467 -18.02 -5.06 -57.74
CA VAL A 467 -18.11 -6.07 -56.67
C VAL A 467 -18.60 -5.37 -55.40
N SER A 468 -19.57 -5.96 -54.71
CA SER A 468 -20.03 -5.50 -53.39
C SER A 468 -19.48 -6.42 -52.29
N PHE A 469 -19.00 -5.81 -51.21
CA PHE A 469 -18.52 -6.52 -50.03
C PHE A 469 -19.58 -6.41 -48.91
N CYS A 470 -19.95 -7.53 -48.30
CA CYS A 470 -20.75 -7.59 -47.07
C CYS A 470 -19.91 -8.06 -45.89
#